data_AF-A0A4Y2PRK5-F1
#
_entry.id   AF-A0A4Y2PRK5-F1
#
_cell.length_a   1.000
_cell.length_b   1.000
_cell.length_c   1.000
_cell.angle_alpha   90.00
_cell.angle_beta   90.00
_cell.angle_gamma   90.00
#
_symmetry.space_group_name_H-M   'P 1'
#
loop_
_entity.id
_entity.type
_entity.pdbx_description
1 polymer ?
#
loop_
_entity_poly.entity_id
_entity_poly.type
_entity_poly.pdbx_seq_one_letter_code
_entity_poly.pdbx_strand_id
1 'polypeptide(L)' 'MAFLGKARKEDLIILARELGEEVTPDLKIIDLRNLIVASTNYEMEFVKELLNTVISQRTEEAEQRKL' A
#
# COMPACT_ATOMS: atom_id res chain seq x y z
N MET A 1 -10.39 -5.60 7.15
CA MET A 1 -9.53 -4.54 7.73
C MET A 1 -9.94 -3.18 7.21
N ALA A 2 -10.37 -2.27 8.09
CA ALA A 2 -10.97 -0.99 7.70
C ALA A 2 -9.97 0.01 7.09
N PHE A 3 -8.67 -0.08 7.42
CA PHE A 3 -7.67 0.93 7.02
C PHE A 3 -7.19 0.75 5.57
N LEU A 4 -6.86 -0.48 5.13
CA LEU A 4 -6.57 -0.80 3.72
C LEU A 4 -7.77 -0.48 2.79
N GLY A 5 -8.97 -0.42 3.38
CA GLY A 5 -10.22 0.01 2.76
C GLY A 5 -10.16 1.38 2.07
N LYS A 6 -9.34 2.29 2.59
CA LYS A 6 -9.27 3.70 2.17
C LYS A 6 -8.10 4.02 1.24
N ALA A 7 -7.16 3.08 1.07
CA ALA A 7 -5.97 3.26 0.26
C ALA A 7 -6.28 3.19 -1.25
N ARG A 8 -5.52 3.92 -2.07
CA ARG A 8 -5.61 3.80 -3.54
C ARG A 8 -4.93 2.51 -4.01
N LYS A 9 -5.27 2.05 -5.21
CA LYS A 9 -4.66 0.84 -5.81
C LYS A 9 -3.13 0.95 -5.88
N GLU A 10 -2.61 2.11 -6.28
CA GLU A 10 -1.17 2.37 -6.35
C GLU A 10 -0.48 2.24 -4.99
N ASP A 11 -1.08 2.78 -3.93
CA ASP A 11 -0.54 2.67 -2.57
C ASP A 11 -0.47 1.22 -2.10
N LEU A 12 -1.51 0.42 -2.43
CA LEU A 12 -1.56 -1.00 -2.10
C LEU A 12 -0.53 -1.82 -2.87
N ILE A 13 -0.23 -1.45 -4.12
CA ILE A 13 0.83 -2.10 -4.92
C ILE A 13 2.20 -1.83 -4.28
N ILE A 14 2.48 -0.59 -3.89
CA ILE A 14 3.75 -0.23 -3.23
C ILE A 14 3.85 -0.96 -1.90
N LEU A 15 2.80 -0.90 -1.07
CA LEU A 15 2.76 -1.57 0.22
C LEU A 15 3.02 -3.08 0.11
N ALA A 16 2.41 -3.77 -0.85
CA ALA A 16 2.66 -5.19 -1.08
C ALA A 16 4.13 -5.46 -1.45
N ARG A 17 4.75 -4.63 -2.29
CA ARG A 17 6.17 -4.75 -2.64
C ARG A 17 7.09 -4.52 -1.45
N GLU A 18 6.79 -3.53 -0.61
CA GLU A 18 7.54 -3.25 0.63
C GLU A 18 7.45 -4.42 1.63
N LEU A 19 6.35 -5.18 1.60
CA LEU A 19 6.21 -6.41 2.39
C LEU A 19 6.94 -7.62 1.78
N GLY A 20 7.55 -7.45 0.60
CA GLY A 20 8.24 -8.51 -0.14
C GLY A 20 7.34 -9.34 -1.05
N GLU A 21 6.09 -8.92 -1.26
CA GLU A 21 5.15 -9.62 -2.12
C GLU A 21 5.31 -9.22 -3.59
N GLU A 22 5.25 -10.20 -4.48
CA GLU A 22 5.22 -9.95 -5.92
C GLU A 22 3.83 -9.50 -6.36
N VAL A 23 3.76 -8.37 -7.06
CA VAL A 23 2.49 -7.80 -7.54
C VAL A 23 2.57 -7.43 -9.01
N THR A 24 1.52 -7.80 -9.73
CA THR A 24 1.30 -7.36 -11.11
C THR A 24 0.34 -6.16 -11.13
N PRO A 25 0.48 -5.23 -12.11
CA PRO A 25 -0.42 -4.09 -12.23
C PRO A 25 -1.89 -4.46 -12.44
N ASP A 26 -2.16 -5.68 -12.92
CA ASP A 26 -3.51 -6.15 -13.25
C ASP A 26 -4.32 -6.63 -12.03
N LEU A 27 -3.67 -6.84 -10.88
CA LEU A 27 -4.35 -7.27 -9.65
C LEU A 27 -5.48 -6.31 -9.27
N LYS A 28 -6.62 -6.85 -8.85
CA LYS A 28 -7.73 -6.03 -8.36
C LYS A 28 -7.42 -5.55 -6.94
N ILE A 29 -8.07 -4.46 -6.52
CA ILE A 29 -7.91 -3.91 -5.16
C ILE A 29 -8.20 -4.97 -4.09
N ILE A 30 -9.21 -5.81 -4.30
CA ILE A 30 -9.55 -6.88 -3.35
C ILE A 30 -8.43 -7.93 -3.26
N ASP A 31 -7.82 -8.30 -4.38
CA ASP A 31 -6.73 -9.27 -4.43
C ASP A 31 -5.48 -8.71 -3.75
N LEU A 32 -5.14 -7.44 -3.97
CA LEU A 32 -4.05 -6.74 -3.29
C LEU A 32 -4.23 -6.71 -1.77
N ARG A 33 -5.45 -6.41 -1.29
CA ARG A 33 -5.75 -6.41 0.14
C ARG A 33 -5.60 -7.80 0.74
N ASN A 34 -6.08 -8.82 0.04
CA ASN A 34 -5.96 -10.20 0.50
C ASN A 34 -4.49 -10.63 0.54
N LEU A 35 -3.69 -10.26 -0.47
CA LEU A 35 -2.26 -10.54 -0.53
C LEU A 35 -1.52 -9.91 0.66
N ILE A 36 -1.75 -8.61 0.92
CA ILE A 36 -1.15 -7.90 2.06
C ILE A 36 -1.48 -8.59 3.38
N VAL A 37 -2.74 -8.95 3.61
CA VAL A 37 -3.18 -9.59 4.86
C VAL A 37 -2.69 -11.03 4.99
N ALA A 38 -2.45 -11.71 3.87
CA ALA A 38 -1.92 -13.06 3.82
C ALA A 38 -0.38 -13.13 3.94
N SER A 39 0.31 -11.99 3.84
CA SER A 39 1.77 -11.94 3.92
C SER A 39 2.27 -12.46 5.27
N THR A 40 3.37 -13.22 5.25
CA THR A 40 4.06 -13.66 6.49
C THR A 40 4.62 -12.49 7.29
N ASN A 41 4.82 -11.34 6.64
CA ASN A 41 5.33 -10.11 7.22
C ASN A 41 4.20 -9.17 7.68
N TYR A 42 2.95 -9.64 7.66
CA TYR A 42 1.82 -8.84 8.09
C TYR A 42 1.82 -8.67 9.62
N GLU A 43 2.12 -7.45 10.07
CA GLU A 43 1.87 -6.96 11.42
C GLU A 43 1.02 -5.68 11.31
N MET A 44 -0.05 -5.58 12.08
CA MET A 44 -1.11 -4.60 11.82
C MET A 44 -0.65 -3.16 11.97
N GLU A 45 0.09 -2.83 13.03
CA GLU A 45 0.52 -1.45 13.26
C GLU A 45 1.69 -1.09 12.31
N PHE A 46 2.62 -2.02 12.08
CA PHE A 46 3.68 -1.87 11.08
C PHE A 46 3.11 -1.58 9.68
N VAL A 47 2.16 -2.39 9.20
CA VAL A 47 1.56 -2.23 7.87
C VAL A 47 0.80 -0.90 7.77
N LYS A 48 0.20 -0.44 8.86
CA LYS A 48 -0.52 0.83 8.92
C LYS A 48 0.45 2.03 8.90
N GLU A 49 1.57 1.96 9.62
CA GLU A 49 2.64 2.98 9.56
C GLU A 49 3.29 3.02 8.17
N LEU A 50 3.56 1.86 7.58
CA LEU A 50 4.11 1.74 6.24
C LEU A 50 3.16 2.34 5.19
N LEU A 51 1.86 2.04 5.28
CA LEU A 51 0.86 2.65 4.40
C LEU A 51 0.81 4.19 4.54
N ASN A 52 0.90 4.71 5.76
CA ASN A 52 0.93 6.16 5.98
C ASN A 52 2.15 6.80 5.33
N THR A 53 3.32 6.14 5.41
CA THR A 53 4.56 6.58 4.75
C THR A 53 4.39 6.64 3.23
N VAL A 54 3.84 5.57 2.62
CA VAL A 54 3.56 5.52 1.18
C VAL A 54 2.62 6.66 0.75
N ILE A 55 1.56 6.91 1.53
CA ILE A 55 0.61 8.00 1.25
C ILE A 55 1.25 9.38 1.37
N SER A 56 2.11 9.59 2.38
CA SER A 56 2.84 10.86 2.58
C SER A 56 3.76 11.14 1.40
N GLN A 57 4.61 10.18 1.04
CA GLN A 57 5.55 10.31 -0.09
C GLN A 57 4.83 10.66 -1.39
N ARG A 58 3.74 9.96 -1.72
CA ARG A 58 2.94 10.27 -2.91
C ARG A 58 2.38 11.70 -2.87
N THR A 59 1.95 12.16 -1.70
CA THR A 59 1.38 13.51 -1.53
C THR A 59 2.45 14.58 -1.69
N GLU A 60 3.61 14.39 -1.06
CA GLU A 60 4.77 15.26 -1.19
C GLU A 60 5.26 15.33 -2.65
N GLU A 61 5.39 14.20 -3.34
CA GLU A 61 5.74 14.18 -4.77
C GLU A 61 4.72 14.93 -5.63
N ALA A 62 3.42 14.77 -5.34
CA ALA A 62 2.37 15.47 -6.07
C ALA A 62 2.37 16.99 -5.82
N GLU A 63 2.83 17.43 -4.65
CA GLU A 63 3.02 18.85 -4.33
C GLU A 63 4.28 19.40 -5.00
N GLN A 64 5.40 18.67 -4.96
CA GLN A 64 6.65 19.07 -5.63
C GLN A 64 6.49 19.22 -7.15
N ARG A 65 5.67 18.38 -7.78
CA ARG A 65 5.39 18.47 -9.23
C ARG A 65 4.50 19.66 -9.62
N LYS A 66 3.89 20.36 -8.65
CA LYS A 66 3.05 21.54 -8.88
C LYS A 66 3.80 22.86 -8.71
N LEU A 67 5.02 22.82 -8.17
CA LEU A 67 5.94 23.95 -8.04
C LEU A 67 6.77 24.11 -9.31
#